data_AF-A0A833G790-F1
#
_entry.id   AF-A0A833G790-F1
#
_cell.length_a   1.000
_cell.length_b   1.000
_cell.length_c   1.000
_cell.angle_alpha   90.00
_cell.angle_beta   90.00
_cell.angle_gamma   90.00
#
_symmetry.space_group_name_H-M   'P 1'
#
loop_
_entity.id
_entity.type
_entity.pdbx_description
1 polymer ?
#
loop_
_entity_poly.entity_id
_entity_poly.type
_entity_poly.pdbx_seq_one_letter_code
_entity_poly.pdbx_strand_id
1 'polypeptide(L)'
;MAEAPNELSVADLALGPGKAPFSETVRAGEIVGLSGLDGHGQERFLEILAGLAGAGGGEVVVGDGRTRTRVEGFRHAVRSGIAYL
;
A
#
# COMPACT_ATOMS: atom_id res chain seq x y z
N MET A 1 -17.06 -8.77 20.71
CA MET A 1 -16.16 -7.75 20.15
C MET A 1 -16.03 -8.04 18.67
N ALA A 2 -16.43 -7.11 17.80
CA ALA A 2 -16.33 -7.32 16.36
C ALA A 2 -14.85 -7.30 15.94
N GLU A 3 -14.44 -8.26 15.13
CA GLU A 3 -13.13 -8.31 14.51
C GLU A 3 -13.00 -7.11 13.56
N ALA A 4 -11.97 -6.27 13.74
CA ALA A 4 -11.78 -5.14 12.85
C ALA A 4 -11.38 -5.67 11.45
N PRO A 5 -11.98 -5.15 10.38
CA PRO A 5 -11.79 -5.69 9.04
C PRO A 5 -10.35 -5.50 8.57
N ASN A 6 -9.86 -6.43 7.74
CA ASN A 6 -8.55 -6.30 7.10
C ASN A 6 -8.44 -4.94 6.39
N GLU A 7 -7.27 -4.31 6.47
CA GLU A 7 -7.02 -3.02 5.83
C GLU A 7 -5.62 -2.97 5.20
N LEU A 8 -5.52 -2.23 4.11
CA LEU A 8 -4.27 -1.83 3.49
C LEU A 8 -4.15 -0.31 3.62
N SER A 9 -3.15 0.15 4.35
CA SER A 9 -2.90 1.58 4.56
C SER A 9 -1.57 2.00 3.95
N VAL A 10 -1.52 3.25 3.50
CA VAL A 10 -0.28 3.96 3.21
C VAL A 10 -0.21 5.18 4.11
N ALA A 11 0.94 5.40 4.75
CA ALA A 11 1.16 6.48 5.69
C ALA A 11 2.33 7.35 5.23
N ASP A 12 2.02 8.62 4.96
CA ASP A 12 2.93 9.65 4.44
C ASP A 12 3.79 9.16 3.28
N LEU A 13 3.17 8.34 2.41
CA LEU A 13 3.84 7.65 1.34
C LEU A 13 4.21 8.62 0.22
N ALA A 14 5.48 8.68 -0.13
CA ALA A 14 5.96 9.42 -1.29
C ALA A 14 6.37 8.42 -2.39
N LEU A 15 5.90 8.60 -3.63
CA LEU A 15 6.20 7.68 -4.73
C LEU A 15 7.68 7.71 -5.19
N GLY A 16 8.40 8.76 -4.82
CA GLY A 16 9.82 8.92 -5.08
C GLY A 16 10.40 10.12 -4.31
N PRO A 17 11.73 10.30 -4.32
CA PRO A 17 12.38 11.38 -3.59
C PRO A 17 11.82 12.75 -4.00
N GLY A 18 11.48 13.59 -3.01
CA GLY A 18 10.97 14.94 -3.23
C GLY A 18 9.53 15.02 -3.79
N LYS A 19 8.81 13.90 -3.89
CA LYS A 19 7.39 13.90 -4.24
C LYS A 19 6.53 14.20 -3.01
N ALA A 20 5.38 14.84 -3.23
CA ALA A 20 4.43 15.11 -2.16
C ALA A 20 3.93 13.79 -1.55
N PRO A 21 3.94 13.66 -0.21
CA PRO A 21 3.43 12.47 0.47
C PRO A 21 1.90 12.46 0.48
N PHE A 22 1.33 11.27 0.60
CA PHE A 22 -0.11 11.09 0.82
C PHE A 22 -0.39 9.87 1.72
N SER A 23 -1.55 9.87 2.33
CA SER A 23 -2.00 8.83 3.25
C SER A 23 -3.40 8.39 2.88
N GLU A 24 -3.61 7.10 2.71
CA GLU A 24 -4.90 6.52 2.34
C GLU A 24 -5.07 5.16 3.01
N THR A 25 -6.30 4.68 3.12
CA THR A 25 -6.61 3.35 3.64
C THR A 25 -7.73 2.70 2.86
N VAL A 26 -7.48 1.48 2.42
CA VAL A 26 -8.43 0.60 1.74
C VAL A 26 -8.88 -0.48 2.71
N ARG A 27 -10.18 -0.57 2.94
CA ARG A 27 -10.78 -1.54 3.88
C ARG A 27 -11.23 -2.81 3.16
N ALA A 28 -11.41 -3.88 3.93
CA ALA A 28 -11.94 -5.13 3.41
C ALA A 28 -13.25 -4.92 2.64
N GLY A 29 -13.29 -5.42 1.41
CA GLY A 29 -14.44 -5.32 0.51
C GLY A 29 -14.49 -4.07 -0.36
N GLU A 30 -13.59 -3.09 -0.17
CA GLU A 30 -13.50 -1.92 -1.05
C GLU A 30 -12.79 -2.28 -2.37
N ILE A 31 -13.37 -1.83 -3.48
CA ILE A 31 -12.76 -1.89 -4.81
C ILE A 31 -12.36 -0.46 -5.19
N VAL A 32 -11.05 -0.22 -5.29
CA VAL A 32 -10.50 1.12 -5.58
C VAL A 32 -10.04 1.20 -7.03
N GLY A 33 -10.55 2.20 -7.75
CA GLY A 33 -10.04 2.57 -9.07
C GLY A 33 -8.94 3.62 -8.94
N LEU A 34 -7.78 3.36 -9.53
CA LEU A 34 -6.70 4.34 -9.66
C LEU A 34 -6.72 4.94 -11.06
N SER A 35 -6.68 6.28 -11.15
CA SER A 35 -6.71 7.00 -12.42
C SER A 35 -5.64 8.10 -12.48
N GLY A 36 -5.31 8.51 -13.71
CA GLY A 36 -4.41 9.62 -14.01
C GLY A 36 -3.81 9.46 -15.41
N LEU A 37 -3.07 10.46 -15.88
CA LEU A 37 -2.34 10.38 -17.16
C LEU A 37 -1.10 9.48 -17.05
N ASP A 38 -0.56 9.10 -18.20
CA ASP A 38 0.70 8.37 -18.28
C ASP A 38 1.84 9.13 -17.59
N GLY A 39 2.68 8.39 -16.86
CA GLY A 39 3.77 8.96 -16.07
C GLY A 39 3.39 9.57 -14.70
N HIS A 40 2.12 9.54 -14.28
CA HIS A 40 1.74 10.02 -12.93
C HIS A 40 2.01 9.03 -11.80
N GLY A 41 2.49 7.82 -12.12
CA GLY A 41 3.04 6.89 -11.13
C GLY A 41 2.03 5.91 -10.54
N GLN A 42 0.93 5.62 -11.23
CA GLN A 42 -0.05 4.61 -10.85
C GLN A 42 0.60 3.22 -10.77
N GLU A 43 1.36 2.85 -11.82
CA GLU A 43 2.14 1.61 -11.85
C GLU A 43 3.13 1.56 -10.69
N ARG A 44 3.91 2.64 -10.50
CA ARG A 44 4.88 2.72 -9.40
C ARG A 44 4.22 2.65 -8.03
N PHE A 45 3.04 3.23 -7.85
CA PHE A 45 2.29 3.11 -6.61
C PHE A 45 1.91 1.65 -6.35
N LEU A 46 1.38 0.94 -7.34
CA LEU A 46 1.06 -0.49 -7.21
C LEU A 46 2.31 -1.35 -6.94
N GLU A 47 3.43 -1.07 -7.59
CA GLU A 47 4.71 -1.73 -7.32
C GLU A 47 5.20 -1.49 -5.89
N ILE A 48 5.03 -0.28 -5.35
CA ILE A 48 5.38 0.05 -3.96
C ILE A 48 4.50 -0.72 -2.98
N LEU A 49 3.17 -0.76 -3.22
CA LEU A 49 2.24 -1.55 -2.40
C LEU A 49 2.62 -3.03 -2.38
N ALA A 50 3.01 -3.57 -3.54
CA ALA A 50 3.46 -4.94 -3.68
C ALA A 50 4.89 -5.17 -3.13
N GLY A 51 5.62 -4.14 -2.70
CA GLY A 51 7.01 -4.26 -2.26
C GLY A 51 8.00 -4.62 -3.40
N LEU A 52 7.62 -4.37 -4.66
CA LEU A 52 8.48 -4.51 -5.84
C LEU A 52 9.34 -3.26 -6.06
N ALA A 53 8.87 -2.09 -5.63
CA ALA A 53 9.58 -0.83 -5.70
C ALA A 53 9.71 -0.17 -4.32
N GLY A 54 10.79 0.60 -4.14
CA GLY A 54 10.98 1.44 -2.95
C GLY A 54 10.21 2.75 -3.03
N ALA A 55 9.58 3.14 -1.93
CA ALA A 55 9.02 4.48 -1.75
C ALA A 55 10.11 5.52 -1.51
N GLY A 56 9.83 6.78 -1.84
CA GLY A 56 10.67 7.93 -1.49
C GLY A 56 10.55 8.37 -0.02
N GLY A 57 9.58 7.83 0.70
CA GLY A 57 9.27 8.14 2.10
C GLY A 57 7.99 7.44 2.53
N GLY A 58 7.73 7.43 3.84
CA GLY A 58 6.55 6.80 4.42
C GLY A 58 6.60 5.28 4.42
N GLU A 59 5.43 4.66 4.52
CA GLU A 59 5.29 3.21 4.60
C GLU A 59 3.95 2.66 4.11
N VAL A 60 3.96 1.37 3.74
CA VAL A 60 2.78 0.57 3.42
C VAL A 60 2.56 -0.39 4.59
N VAL A 61 1.32 -0.47 5.08
CA VAL A 61 0.94 -1.25 6.27
C VAL A 61 -0.26 -2.12 5.94
N VAL A 62 -0.21 -3.39 6.31
CA VAL A 62 -1.37 -4.29 6.28
C VAL A 62 -1.83 -4.55 7.71
N GLY A 63 -3.14 -4.40 7.95
CA GLY A 63 -3.78 -4.70 9.22
C GLY A 63 -4.78 -5.85 9.11
N ASP A 64 -4.86 -6.68 10.14
CA ASP A 64 -5.84 -7.78 10.27
C ASP A 64 -6.83 -7.56 11.45
N GLY A 65 -6.95 -6.31 11.88
CA GLY A 65 -7.76 -5.91 13.03
C GLY A 65 -7.16 -6.24 14.40
N ARG A 66 -6.00 -6.91 14.46
CA ARG A 66 -5.27 -7.21 15.71
C ARG A 66 -3.83 -6.72 15.67
N THR A 67 -3.21 -6.84 14.51
CA THR A 67 -1.83 -6.48 14.24
C THR A 67 -1.75 -5.57 13.03
N ARG A 68 -0.72 -4.72 13.00
CA ARG A 68 -0.37 -3.88 11.86
C ARG A 68 1.07 -4.17 11.51
N THR A 69 1.29 -4.59 10.26
CA THR A 69 2.60 -5.03 9.78
C THR A 69 3.02 -4.16 8.62
N ARG A 70 4.22 -3.59 8.70
CA ARG A 70 4.83 -2.85 7.60
C ARG A 70 5.24 -3.81 6.49
N VAL A 71 4.94 -3.49 5.24
CA VAL A 71 5.38 -4.28 4.08
C VAL A 71 6.86 -4.00 3.83
N GLU A 72 7.66 -5.06 3.81
CA GLU A 72 9.10 -5.01 3.59
C GLU A 72 9.49 -5.92 2.42
N GLY A 73 9.37 -5.38 1.21
CA GLY A 73 9.68 -6.10 -0.03
C GLY A 73 8.63 -7.14 -0.44
N PHE A 74 8.77 -7.64 -1.67
CA PHE A 74 7.74 -8.46 -2.33
C PHE A 74 7.37 -9.75 -1.60
N ARG A 75 8.37 -10.50 -1.09
CA ARG A 75 8.10 -11.75 -0.35
C ARG A 75 7.31 -11.50 0.94
N HIS A 76 7.55 -10.37 1.59
CA HIS A 76 6.79 -10.00 2.78
C HIS A 76 5.36 -9.61 2.40
N ALA A 77 5.18 -8.78 1.36
CA ALA A 77 3.89 -8.40 0.83
C ALA A 77 2.98 -9.62 0.55
N VAL A 78 3.51 -10.64 -0.15
CA VAL A 78 2.78 -11.87 -0.46
C VAL A 78 2.37 -12.63 0.80
N ARG A 79 3.26 -12.72 1.81
CA ARG A 79 2.94 -13.36 3.10
C ARG A 79 1.90 -12.59 3.90
N SER A 80 1.83 -11.27 3.72
CA SER A 80 0.81 -10.40 4.31
C SER A 80 -0.51 -10.39 3.53
N GLY A 81 -0.64 -11.19 2.47
CA GLY A 81 -1.89 -11.34 1.71
C GLY A 81 -2.01 -10.43 0.48
N ILE A 82 -0.94 -9.76 0.05
CA ILE A 82 -0.93 -8.94 -1.17
C ILE A 82 -0.58 -9.80 -2.37
N ALA A 83 -1.43 -9.78 -3.41
CA ALA A 83 -1.15 -10.38 -4.71
C ALA A 83 -1.01 -9.28 -5.77
N TYR A 84 0.01 -9.40 -6.62
CA TYR A 84 0.27 -8.53 -7.76
C TYR A 84 0.28 -9.40 -9.02
N LEU A 85 -0.46 -9.00 -10.06
CA LEU A 85 -0.78 -9.79 -11.26
C LEU A 85 -0.38 -9.05 -12.53
#